data_AF-B5JKH9-F1
#
_entry.id   AF-B5JKH9-F1
#
_cell.length_a   1.000
_cell.length_b   1.000
_cell.length_c   1.000
_cell.angle_alpha   90.00
_cell.angle_beta   90.00
_cell.angle_gamma   90.00
#
_symmetry.space_group_name_H-M   'P 1'
#
loop_
_entity.id
_entity.type
_entity.pdbx_description
1 polymer ?
#
loop_
_entity_poly.entity_id
_entity_poly.type
_entity_poly.pdbx_seq_one_letter_code
_entity_poly.pdbx_strand_id
1 'polypeptide(L)'
;MHKKTSKKGFTLVEIMIVVVIIGLLAAMAIPAFQKVRKDSRASAVYNDARQLASAAQQYMLENNVTTVSVGYSDGDLGADLTPYVRRIGTGYSISATMGIDSTFTIYHPQLDGTVTFTAEGQKE
;
A
#
# COMPACT_ATOMS: atom_id res chain seq x y z
N MET A 1 30.22 -28.63 -52.15
CA MET A 1 29.27 -29.54 -51.47
C MET A 1 28.52 -28.75 -50.40
N HIS A 2 27.26 -28.36 -50.63
CA HIS A 2 26.48 -27.53 -49.71
C HIS A 2 25.71 -28.40 -48.71
N LYS A 3 26.17 -28.41 -47.46
CA LYS A 3 25.54 -29.15 -46.35
C LYS A 3 24.25 -28.43 -45.96
N LYS A 4 23.08 -28.91 -46.42
CA LYS A 4 21.78 -28.39 -45.95
C LYS A 4 21.64 -28.71 -44.46
N THR A 5 21.74 -27.68 -43.62
CA THR A 5 21.40 -27.78 -42.21
C THR A 5 19.89 -27.97 -42.09
N SER A 6 19.43 -29.14 -41.67
CA SER A 6 18.02 -29.36 -41.36
C SER A 6 17.65 -28.46 -40.18
N LYS A 7 16.80 -27.45 -40.43
CA LYS A 7 16.23 -26.66 -39.35
C LYS A 7 15.18 -27.53 -38.64
N LYS A 8 15.50 -27.99 -37.43
CA LYS A 8 14.53 -28.65 -36.55
C LYS A 8 13.49 -27.61 -36.13
N GLY A 9 12.22 -27.84 -36.48
CA GLY A 9 11.10 -27.05 -35.96
C GLY A 9 10.64 -27.59 -34.60
N PHE A 10 10.00 -26.73 -33.81
CA PHE A 10 9.30 -27.14 -32.59
C PHE A 10 8.09 -28.03 -32.95
N THR A 11 7.88 -29.10 -32.19
CA THR A 11 6.67 -29.91 -32.31
C THR A 11 5.49 -29.23 -31.61
N LEU A 12 4.28 -29.44 -32.12
CA LEU A 12 3.07 -28.95 -31.47
C LEU A 12 2.91 -29.53 -30.06
N VAL A 13 3.33 -30.78 -29.85
CA VAL A 13 3.27 -31.46 -28.56
C VAL A 13 4.18 -30.79 -27.52
N GLU A 14 5.39 -30.37 -27.91
CA GLU A 14 6.30 -29.63 -27.02
C GLU A 14 5.66 -28.32 -26.56
N ILE A 15 5.01 -27.57 -27.46
CA ILE A 15 4.34 -26.32 -27.09
C ILE A 15 3.11 -26.58 -26.21
N MET A 16 2.34 -27.65 -26.47
CA MET A 16 1.17 -28.00 -25.66
C MET A 16 1.53 -28.30 -24.20
N ILE A 17 2.56 -29.11 -23.95
CA ILE A 17 2.96 -29.46 -22.58
C ILE A 17 3.46 -28.20 -21.84
N VAL A 18 4.21 -27.34 -22.53
CA VAL A 18 4.75 -26.12 -21.94
C VAL A 18 3.63 -25.16 -21.50
N VAL A 19 2.62 -24.93 -22.34
CA VAL A 19 1.52 -24.03 -21.96
C VAL A 19 0.67 -24.60 -20.83
N VAL A 20 0.53 -25.92 -20.73
CA VAL A 20 -0.17 -26.57 -19.60
C VAL A 20 0.59 -26.36 -18.29
N ILE A 21 1.91 -26.55 -18.28
CA ILE A 21 2.74 -26.34 -17.08
C ILE A 21 2.72 -24.86 -16.68
N ILE A 22 2.91 -23.92 -17.64
CA ILE A 22 2.86 -22.48 -17.36
C ILE A 22 1.46 -22.08 -16.86
N GLY A 23 0.39 -22.64 -17.42
CA GLY A 23 -0.98 -22.40 -16.98
C GLY A 23 -1.22 -22.82 -15.53
N LEU A 24 -0.72 -24.00 -15.14
CA LEU A 24 -0.80 -24.49 -13.76
C LEU A 24 -0.03 -23.57 -12.79
N LEU A 25 1.20 -23.18 -13.15
CA LEU A 25 2.01 -22.28 -12.33
C LEU A 25 1.35 -20.90 -12.19
N ALA A 26 0.84 -20.35 -13.29
CA ALA A 26 0.15 -19.05 -13.29
C ALA A 26 -1.11 -19.06 -12.43
N ALA A 27 -1.90 -20.14 -12.48
CA ALA A 27 -3.13 -20.28 -11.70
C ALA A 27 -2.87 -20.20 -10.18
N MET A 28 -1.75 -20.75 -9.69
CA MET A 28 -1.35 -20.63 -8.29
C MET A 28 -0.65 -19.29 -7.98
N ALA A 29 0.17 -18.80 -8.90
CA ALA A 29 0.98 -17.61 -8.69
C ALA A 29 0.17 -16.32 -8.63
N ILE A 30 -0.87 -16.17 -9.47
CA ILE A 30 -1.69 -14.94 -9.54
C ILE A 30 -2.35 -14.61 -8.19
N PRO A 31 -3.14 -15.50 -7.55
CA PRO A 31 -3.78 -15.17 -6.26
C PRO A 31 -2.75 -14.94 -5.15
N ALA A 32 -1.66 -15.70 -5.13
CA ALA A 32 -0.58 -15.51 -4.16
C ALA A 32 0.06 -14.11 -4.31
N PHE A 33 0.34 -13.69 -5.54
CA PHE A 33 0.92 -12.38 -5.82
C PHE A 33 -0.04 -11.23 -5.50
N GLN A 34 -1.34 -11.40 -5.76
CA GLN A 34 -2.36 -10.43 -5.37
C GLN A 34 -2.40 -10.23 -3.85
N LYS A 35 -2.33 -11.32 -3.07
CA LYS A 35 -2.26 -11.26 -1.60
C LYS A 35 -1.01 -10.51 -1.14
N VAL A 36 0.18 -10.90 -1.62
CA VAL A 36 1.44 -10.24 -1.25
C VAL A 36 1.40 -8.74 -1.55
N ARG A 37 0.84 -8.34 -2.70
CA ARG A 37 0.67 -6.91 -3.04
C ARG A 37 -0.25 -6.18 -2.08
N LYS A 38 -1.36 -6.80 -1.69
CA LYS A 38 -2.30 -6.22 -0.72
C LYS A 38 -1.65 -6.07 0.66
N ASP A 39 -0.96 -7.09 1.13
CA ASP A 39 -0.26 -7.10 2.43
C ASP A 39 0.86 -6.04 2.46
N SER A 40 1.58 -5.88 1.34
CA SER A 40 2.63 -4.85 1.20
C SER A 40 2.04 -3.44 1.29
N ARG A 41 0.90 -3.19 0.64
CA ARG A 41 0.19 -1.90 0.72
C ARG A 41 -0.36 -1.64 2.12
N ALA A 42 -0.93 -2.64 2.76
CA ALA A 42 -1.42 -2.52 4.14
C ALA A 42 -0.28 -2.14 5.08
N SER A 43 0.88 -2.79 4.95
CA SER A 43 2.07 -2.48 5.74
C SER A 43 2.57 -1.05 5.51
N ALA A 44 2.53 -0.55 4.27
CA ALA A 44 2.86 0.84 3.97
C ALA A 44 1.90 1.81 4.66
N VAL A 45 0.59 1.58 4.54
CA VAL A 45 -0.44 2.41 5.20
C VAL A 45 -0.28 2.41 6.73
N TYR A 46 0.07 1.27 7.33
CA TYR A 46 0.29 1.19 8.77
C TYR A 46 1.53 1.99 9.21
N ASN A 47 2.58 2.02 8.40
CA ASN A 47 3.74 2.87 8.66
C ASN A 47 3.41 4.36 8.49
N ASP A 48 2.59 4.70 7.50
CA ASP A 48 2.12 6.07 7.29
C ASP A 48 1.20 6.54 8.43
N ALA A 49 0.33 5.67 8.94
CA ALA A 49 -0.49 5.95 10.11
C ALA A 49 0.35 6.26 11.36
N ARG A 50 1.44 5.51 11.59
CA ARG A 50 2.38 5.77 12.70
C ARG A 50 3.13 7.08 12.54
N GLN A 51 3.58 7.40 11.32
CA GLN A 51 4.22 8.69 11.04
C GLN A 51 3.25 9.85 11.28
N LEU A 52 2.00 9.72 10.82
CA LEU A 52 0.97 10.72 11.01
C LEU A 52 0.61 10.92 12.49
N ALA A 53 0.44 9.82 13.24
CA ALA A 53 0.19 9.86 14.67
C ALA A 53 1.30 10.59 15.43
N SER A 54 2.57 10.26 15.13
CA SER A 54 3.72 10.93 15.75
C SER A 54 3.76 12.42 15.40
N ALA A 55 3.49 12.79 14.15
CA ALA A 55 3.43 14.19 13.72
C ALA A 55 2.32 14.96 14.45
N ALA A 56 1.13 14.38 14.53
CA ALA A 56 -0.02 14.96 15.22
C ALA A 56 0.28 15.19 16.72
N GLN A 57 0.86 14.19 17.38
CA GLN A 57 1.25 14.29 18.80
C GLN A 57 2.30 15.38 19.03
N GLN A 58 3.30 15.50 18.16
CA GLN A 58 4.31 16.56 18.25
C GLN A 58 3.68 17.95 18.09
N TYR A 59 2.82 18.14 17.09
CA TYR A 59 2.10 19.40 16.89
C TYR A 59 1.23 19.79 18.09
N MET A 60 0.44 18.84 18.60
CA MET A 60 -0.42 19.03 19.77
C MET A 60 0.38 19.44 21.01
N LEU A 61 1.54 18.80 21.24
CA LEU A 61 2.41 19.10 22.35
C LEU A 61 3.04 20.51 22.23
N GLU A 62 3.52 20.86 21.04
CA GLU A 62 4.20 22.15 20.81
C GLU A 62 3.22 23.34 20.86
N ASN A 63 2.01 23.15 20.34
CA ASN A 63 0.99 24.21 20.25
C ASN A 63 0.01 24.19 21.43
N ASN A 64 0.17 23.25 22.36
CA ASN A 64 -0.68 23.07 23.53
C ASN A 64 -2.19 22.95 23.16
N VAL A 65 -2.47 22.20 22.10
CA VAL A 65 -3.82 21.90 21.57
C VAL A 65 -4.12 20.41 21.67
N THR A 66 -5.40 20.04 21.74
CA THR A 66 -5.84 18.64 21.89
C THR A 66 -6.30 17.99 20.60
N THR A 67 -6.38 18.76 19.51
CA THR A 67 -6.79 18.30 18.18
C THR A 67 -5.92 18.95 17.12
N VAL A 68 -5.77 18.26 15.98
CA VAL A 68 -5.10 18.78 14.79
C VAL A 68 -5.93 18.46 13.56
N SER A 69 -6.04 19.42 12.64
CA SER A 69 -6.66 19.17 11.35
C SER A 69 -5.62 18.60 10.38
N VAL A 70 -5.98 17.47 9.76
CA VAL A 70 -5.13 16.80 8.79
C VAL A 70 -5.57 17.21 7.39
N GLY A 71 -4.79 18.09 6.76
CA GLY A 71 -4.89 18.34 5.33
C GLY A 71 -4.17 17.23 4.58
N TYR A 72 -4.87 16.41 3.79
CA TYR A 72 -4.23 15.40 2.96
C TYR A 72 -4.69 15.51 1.52
N SER A 73 -3.74 15.57 0.59
CA SER A 73 -4.00 15.52 -0.84
C SER A 73 -2.96 14.63 -1.52
N ASP A 74 -3.36 13.40 -1.81
CA ASP A 74 -2.60 12.39 -2.57
C ASP A 74 -1.09 12.34 -2.25
N GLY A 75 -0.80 12.09 -0.98
CA GLY A 75 0.56 11.91 -0.45
C GLY A 75 1.24 13.19 0.05
N ASP A 76 0.60 14.34 -0.06
CA ASP A 76 1.03 15.58 0.60
C ASP A 76 0.19 15.83 1.85
N LEU A 77 0.86 16.02 2.99
CA LEU A 77 0.24 16.46 4.22
C LEU A 77 0.34 17.99 4.27
N GLY A 78 -0.77 18.65 3.97
CA GLY A 78 -0.92 20.10 4.11
C GLY A 78 -1.30 20.51 5.54
N ALA A 79 -1.43 21.81 5.74
CA ALA A 79 -1.78 22.44 7.03
C ALA A 79 -0.72 22.22 8.12
N ASP A 80 -1.18 21.98 9.35
CA ASP A 80 -0.42 22.02 10.60
C ASP A 80 0.68 20.95 10.70
N LEU A 81 0.59 19.87 9.91
CA LEU A 81 1.52 18.73 9.98
C LEU A 81 2.74 18.86 9.06
N THR A 82 2.73 19.84 8.13
CA THR A 82 3.83 20.07 7.18
C THR A 82 5.23 20.18 7.79
N PRO A 83 5.44 20.75 9.01
CA PRO A 83 6.77 20.85 9.60
C PRO A 83 7.31 19.51 10.12
N TYR A 84 6.44 18.56 10.45
CA TYR A 84 6.80 17.29 11.08
C TYR A 84 6.86 16.14 10.08
N VAL A 85 5.85 16.04 9.20
CA VAL A 85 5.81 15.08 8.11
C VAL A 85 5.15 15.75 6.90
N ARG A 86 5.92 15.91 5.83
CA ARG A 86 5.43 16.54 4.60
C ARG A 86 4.76 15.55 3.64
N ARG A 87 5.26 14.31 3.58
CA ARG A 87 4.75 13.31 2.63
C ARG A 87 4.60 11.94 3.25
N ILE A 88 3.54 11.26 2.82
CA ILE A 88 3.22 9.85 3.12
C ILE A 88 2.71 9.19 1.83
N GLY A 89 2.27 7.94 1.89
CA GLY A 89 1.74 7.22 0.73
C GLY A 89 0.56 7.92 0.04
N THR A 90 0.32 7.51 -1.20
CA THR A 90 -0.68 8.07 -2.12
C THR A 90 -1.86 7.11 -2.30
N GLY A 91 -2.95 7.60 -2.91
CA GLY A 91 -4.06 6.75 -3.35
C GLY A 91 -4.99 6.28 -2.23
N TYR A 92 -4.96 6.93 -1.07
CA TYR A 92 -5.91 6.73 0.03
C TYR A 92 -6.44 8.07 0.52
N SER A 93 -7.32 8.07 1.52
CA SER A 93 -7.81 9.28 2.19
C SER A 93 -7.74 9.11 3.69
N ILE A 94 -7.65 10.22 4.42
CA ILE A 94 -7.43 10.24 5.87
C ILE A 94 -8.54 11.06 6.52
N SER A 95 -8.88 10.73 7.76
CA SER A 95 -9.76 11.55 8.60
C SER A 95 -9.22 12.97 8.74
N ALA A 96 -10.12 13.95 8.63
CA ALA A 96 -9.76 15.37 8.60
C ALA A 96 -9.29 15.92 9.96
N THR A 97 -9.50 15.19 11.05
CA THR A 97 -9.12 15.61 12.40
C THR A 97 -8.56 14.43 13.18
N MET A 98 -7.47 14.67 13.92
CA MET A 98 -6.92 13.75 14.92
C MET A 98 -6.99 14.41 16.28
N GLY A 99 -7.21 13.61 17.32
CA GLY A 99 -7.34 14.06 18.71
C GLY A 99 -6.48 13.22 19.65
N ILE A 100 -6.16 13.77 20.81
CA ILE A 100 -5.60 12.99 21.93
C ILE A 100 -6.62 11.91 22.31
N ASP A 101 -6.14 10.68 22.50
CA ASP A 101 -6.95 9.50 22.83
C ASP A 101 -8.14 9.22 21.90
N SER A 102 -8.10 9.79 20.69
CA SER A 102 -9.12 9.61 19.66
C SER A 102 -8.58 8.72 18.55
N THR A 103 -9.48 7.98 17.90
CA THR A 103 -9.12 7.19 16.73
C THR A 103 -9.20 8.05 15.47
N PHE A 104 -8.42 7.67 14.46
CA PHE A 104 -8.51 8.24 13.13
C PHE A 104 -8.58 7.11 12.11
N THR A 105 -9.09 7.42 10.93
CA THR A 105 -9.28 6.42 9.88
C THR A 105 -8.49 6.75 8.61
N ILE A 106 -8.03 5.70 7.93
CA ILE A 106 -7.47 5.78 6.59
C ILE A 106 -8.28 4.85 5.68
N TYR A 107 -8.79 5.36 4.56
CA TYR A 107 -9.48 4.58 3.53
C TYR A 107 -8.59 4.40 2.31
N HIS A 108 -8.34 3.14 1.91
CA HIS A 108 -7.56 2.82 0.70
C HIS A 108 -8.38 1.87 -0.20
N PRO A 109 -8.57 2.17 -1.50
CA PRO A 109 -9.52 1.45 -2.36
C PRO A 109 -9.14 0.00 -2.65
N GLN A 110 -7.85 -0.34 -2.55
CA GLN A 110 -7.34 -1.72 -2.71
C GLN A 110 -7.11 -2.45 -1.37
N LEU A 111 -7.42 -1.84 -0.22
CA LEU A 111 -7.50 -2.52 1.07
C LEU A 111 -8.98 -2.87 1.37
N ASP A 112 -9.25 -3.58 2.47
CA ASP A 112 -10.61 -3.95 2.90
C ASP A 112 -11.43 -2.73 3.41
N GLY A 113 -11.39 -1.60 2.70
CA GLY A 113 -12.06 -0.36 3.02
C GLY A 113 -11.31 0.51 4.01
N THR A 114 -12.06 1.13 4.92
CA THR A 114 -11.58 2.06 5.93
C THR A 114 -10.95 1.29 7.10
N VAL A 115 -9.72 1.63 7.46
CA VAL A 115 -9.01 1.08 8.61
C VAL A 115 -8.95 2.14 9.71
N THR A 116 -9.29 1.75 10.93
CA THR A 116 -9.22 2.60 12.12
C THR A 116 -7.91 2.40 12.85
N PHE A 117 -7.33 3.50 13.30
CA PHE A 117 -6.09 3.56 14.05
C PHE A 117 -6.31 4.33 15.34
N THR A 118 -5.63 3.90 16.40
CA THR A 118 -5.55 4.63 17.67
C THR A 118 -4.76 5.93 17.51
N ALA A 119 -4.77 6.80 18.51
CA ALA A 119 -3.98 8.04 18.53
C ALA A 119 -2.46 7.81 18.38
N GLU A 120 -1.98 6.57 18.58
CA GLU A 120 -0.57 6.15 18.44
C GLU A 120 -0.27 5.54 17.05
N GLY A 121 -1.26 5.51 16.16
CA GLY A 121 -1.14 4.90 14.83
C GLY A 121 -1.10 3.37 14.86
N GLN A 122 -1.50 2.72 15.95
CA GLN A 122 -1.73 1.28 15.96
C GLN A 122 -3.10 0.97 15.37
N LYS A 123 -3.21 -0.11 14.60
CA LYS A 123 -4.50 -0.57 14.12
C LYS A 123 -5.35 -1.01 15.32
N GLU A 124 -6.59 -0.54 15.36
CA GLU A 124 -7.60 -0.96 16.34
C GLU A 124 -8.08 -2.39 16.09
#